data_AF-F7NHY4-F1
#
_entry.id   AF-F7NHY4-F1
#
_cell.length_a   1.000
_cell.length_b   1.000
_cell.length_c   1.000
_cell.angle_alpha   90.00
_cell.angle_beta   90.00
_cell.angle_gamma   90.00
#
_symmetry.space_group_name_H-M   'P 1'
#
loop_
_entity.id
_entity.type
_entity.pdbx_description
1 polymer ?
#
loop_
_entity_poly.entity_id
_entity_poly.type
_entity_poly.pdbx_seq_one_letter_code
_entity_poly.pdbx_strand_id
1 'polypeptide(L)' 'MKYFIFIAAGIVSGFHVYTYGRWLKQQGNTAGAIMTFVLAAAAMILPVYAAVKR' A
#
# COMPACT_ATOMS: atom_id res chain seq x y z
N MET A 1 -18.56 -14.87 -2.99
CA MET A 1 -18.71 -13.46 -2.55
C MET A 1 -17.64 -12.99 -1.56
N LYS A 2 -17.26 -13.77 -0.54
CA LYS A 2 -16.36 -13.33 0.56
C LYS A 2 -14.98 -12.79 0.12
N TYR A 3 -14.38 -13.33 -0.95
CA TYR A 3 -13.04 -12.92 -1.41
C TYR A 3 -13.02 -11.65 -2.28
N PHE A 4 -14.14 -11.30 -2.91
CA PHE A 4 -14.21 -10.13 -3.80
C PHE A 4 -13.97 -8.82 -3.04
N ILE A 5 -14.41 -8.74 -1.79
CA ILE A 5 -14.21 -7.56 -0.94
C ILE A 5 -12.72 -7.34 -0.65
N PHE A 6 -11.96 -8.41 -0.39
CA PHE A 6 -10.51 -8.29 -0.14
C PHE A 6 -9.73 -7.93 -1.39
N ILE A 7 -10.11 -8.49 -2.55
CA ILE A 7 -9.52 -8.13 -3.85
C ILE A 7 -9.79 -6.65 -4.16
N ALA A 8 -11.05 -6.21 -4.00
CA ALA A 8 -11.43 -4.80 -4.22
C ALA A 8 -10.69 -3.87 -3.25
N ALA A 9 -10.59 -4.22 -1.97
CA ALA A 9 -9.83 -3.45 -0.99
C ALA A 9 -8.34 -3.33 -1.35
N GLY A 10 -7.73 -4.41 -1.86
CA GLY A 10 -6.35 -4.39 -2.36
C GLY A 10 -6.15 -3.45 -3.55
N ILE A 11 -7.07 -3.47 -4.53
CA ILE A 11 -7.01 -2.58 -5.70
C ILE A 11 -7.18 -1.11 -5.28
N VAL A 12 -8.19 -0.82 -4.46
CA VAL A 12 -8.48 0.55 -3.99
C VAL A 12 -7.33 1.11 -3.16
N SER A 13 -6.78 0.31 -2.24
CA SER A 13 -5.65 0.73 -1.42
C SER A 13 -4.39 0.96 -2.25
N GLY A 14 -4.08 0.10 -3.23
CA GLY A 14 -2.98 0.31 -4.16
C GLY A 14 -3.11 1.60 -4.97
N PHE A 15 -4.30 1.88 -5.51
CA PHE A 15 -4.59 3.11 -6.22
C PHE A 15 -4.46 4.35 -5.33
N HIS A 16 -4.98 4.27 -4.09
CA HIS A 16 -4.86 5.34 -3.11
C HIS A 16 -3.40 5.66 -2.77
N VAL A 17 -2.58 4.64 -2.47
CA VAL A 17 -1.15 4.81 -2.17
C VAL A 17 -0.42 5.48 -3.34
N TYR A 18 -0.68 5.04 -4.57
CA TYR A 18 -0.05 5.61 -5.75
C TYR A 18 -0.42 7.08 -5.97
N THR A 19 -1.71 7.38 -5.97
CA THR A 19 -2.23 8.73 -6.20
C THR A 19 -1.83 9.69 -5.08
N TYR A 20 -1.93 9.25 -3.82
CA TYR A 20 -1.55 10.05 -2.66
C TYR A 20 -0.03 10.29 -2.59
N GLY A 21 0.79 9.26 -2.85
CA GLY A 21 2.25 9.42 -2.91
C GLY A 21 2.69 10.38 -4.02
N ARG A 22 2.04 10.33 -5.19
CA ARG A 22 2.24 11.29 -6.28
C ARG A 22 1.86 12.71 -5.87
N TRP A 23 0.72 12.88 -5.21
CA TRP A 23 0.27 14.18 -4.70
C TRP A 23 1.24 14.75 -3.66
N LEU A 24 1.70 13.94 -2.69
CA LEU A 24 2.70 14.35 -1.69
C LEU A 24 3.99 14.87 -2.34
N LYS A 25 4.46 14.19 -3.39
CA LYS A 25 5.63 14.64 -4.17
C LYS A 25 5.37 15.99 -4.85
N GLN A 26 4.18 16.23 -5.38
CA GLN A 26 3.81 17.51 -6.00
C GLN A 26 3.75 18.66 -4.98
N GLN A 27 3.42 18.36 -3.72
CA GLN A 27 3.45 19.33 -2.61
C GLN A 27 4.86 19.56 -2.03
N GLY A 28 5.91 19.00 -2.64
CA GLY A 28 7.28 19.07 -2.13
C GLY A 28 7.57 18.12 -0.96
N ASN A 29 6.56 17.37 -0.48
CA ASN A 29 6.70 16.40 0.61
C ASN A 29 7.22 15.04 0.09
N THR A 30 8.46 15.03 -0.38
CA THR A 30 9.10 13.83 -0.92
C THR A 30 9.31 12.75 0.16
N ALA A 31 9.61 13.15 1.39
CA ALA A 31 9.77 12.21 2.51
C ALA A 31 8.46 11.47 2.81
N GLY A 32 7.33 12.19 2.88
CA GLY A 32 6.01 11.59 3.04
C GLY A 32 5.64 10.67 1.89
N ALA A 33 5.96 11.06 0.65
CA ALA A 33 5.74 10.21 -0.52
C ALA A 33 6.49 8.88 -0.40
N ILE A 34 7.79 8.91 -0.07
CA ILE A 34 8.61 7.72 0.13
C ILE A 34 8.05 6.84 1.25
N MET A 35 7.71 7.43 2.40
CA MET A 35 7.18 6.68 3.54
C MET A 35 5.87 5.97 3.20
N THR A 36 5.00 6.61 2.43
CA THR A 36 3.72 6.01 2.00
C THR A 36 3.95 4.74 1.19
N PHE A 37 4.91 4.75 0.25
CA PHE A 37 5.25 3.56 -0.54
C PHE A 37 5.93 2.46 0.30
N VAL A 38 6.82 2.84 1.23
CA VAL A 38 7.49 1.89 2.13
C VAL A 38 6.47 1.18 3.04
N LEU A 39 5.54 1.92 3.64
CA LEU A 39 4.50 1.35 4.48
C LEU A 39 3.56 0.43 3.69
N ALA A 40 3.19 0.81 2.46
CA ALA A 40 2.38 -0.04 1.59
C ALA A 40 3.11 -1.35 1.23
N ALA A 41 4.40 -1.28 0.90
CA ALA A 41 5.21 -2.47 0.65
C ALA A 41 5.32 -3.37 1.89
N ALA A 42 5.56 -2.79 3.07
CA ALA A 42 5.62 -3.53 4.32
C ALA A 42 4.28 -4.22 4.64
N ALA A 43 3.16 -3.55 4.43
CA ALA A 43 1.82 -4.11 4.62
C ALA A 43 1.52 -5.30 3.69
N MET A 44 2.14 -5.36 2.50
CA MET A 44 2.05 -6.50 1.59
C MET A 44 3.00 -7.64 1.99
N ILE A 45 4.23 -7.32 2.41
CA ILE A 45 5.28 -8.31 2.67
C ILE A 45 5.06 -9.02 4.02
N LEU A 46 4.68 -8.30 5.08
CA LEU A 46 4.55 -8.85 6.43
C LEU A 46 3.59 -10.04 6.53
N PRO A 47 2.36 -9.98 5.98
CA PRO A 47 1.44 -11.11 6.03
C PRO A 47 1.96 -12.33 5.27
N VAL A 48 2.60 -12.10 4.11
CA VAL A 48 3.20 -13.17 3.30
C VAL A 48 4.34 -13.84 4.05
N TYR A 49 5.23 -13.04 4.64
CA TYR A 49 6.33 -13.54 5.46
C TYR A 49 5.83 -14.33 6.68
N ALA A 50 4.81 -13.81 7.37
CA ALA A 50 4.18 -14.49 8.50
C ALA A 50 3.48 -15.80 8.09
N ALA A 51 2.89 -15.85 6.89
CA ALA A 51 2.28 -17.06 6.35
C ALA A 51 3.30 -18.12 5.94
N VAL A 52 4.47 -17.72 5.43
CA VAL A 52 5.56 -18.64 5.02
C VAL A 52 6.31 -19.20 6.23
N LYS A 53 6.40 -18.45 7.33
CA LYS A 53 7.08 -18.88 8.57
C LYS A 53 6.23 -19.69 9.54
N ARG A 54 4.93 -19.86 9.26
CA ARG A 54 4.04 -20.74 10.01
C ARG A 54 4.06 -22.14 9.42
#